data_AF-A0A0F3MCM5-F1
#
_entry.id   AF-A0A0F3MCM5-F1
#
_cell.length_a   1.000
_cell.length_b   1.000
_cell.length_c   1.000
_cell.angle_alpha   90.00
_cell.angle_beta   90.00
_cell.angle_gamma   90.00
#
_symmetry.space_group_name_H-M   'P 1'
#
loop_
_entity.id
_entity.type
_entity.pdbx_description
1 polymer ?
#
loop_
_entity_poly.entity_id
_entity_poly.type
_entity_poly.pdbx_seq_one_letter_code
_entity_poly.pdbx_strand_id
1 'polypeptide(L)'
;MHVKYTEYSSLYHKSWKRTSERIKRYLESLYNTKISEITKEDIQKIFDEITARKHYVTANNILMNLSPIFNKAIELGLIDKNPVHGIKRHKQESRDRYVTNEEMRRLMAVLKEKENSQLTESQKRAERSGKIFTFISLFTAARKSNVSGMRCERDKI
;
A
#
# COMPACT_ATOMS: atom_id res chain seq x y z
N MET A 1 -4.77 14.01 -17.93
CA MET A 1 -3.70 13.60 -16.97
C MET A 1 -3.67 12.08 -16.71
N HIS A 2 -4.82 11.42 -16.52
CA HIS A 2 -4.92 9.99 -16.16
C HIS A 2 -4.26 9.04 -17.17
N VAL A 3 -4.62 9.13 -18.46
CA VAL A 3 -4.27 8.12 -19.49
C VAL A 3 -2.76 7.98 -19.69
N LYS A 4 -2.05 9.10 -19.92
CA LYS A 4 -0.59 9.10 -20.13
C LYS A 4 0.19 8.62 -18.90
N TYR A 5 -0.28 8.94 -17.69
CA TYR A 5 0.36 8.43 -16.47
C TYR A 5 0.07 6.94 -16.25
N THR A 6 -1.16 6.48 -16.48
CA THR A 6 -1.48 5.06 -16.33
C THR A 6 -0.66 4.20 -17.27
N GLU A 7 -0.44 4.66 -18.50
CA GLU A 7 0.41 3.99 -19.48
C GLU A 7 1.85 3.88 -18.99
N TYR A 8 2.48 5.01 -18.61
CA TYR A 8 3.82 5.01 -18.03
C TYR A 8 3.93 4.14 -16.76
N SER A 9 3.05 4.35 -15.78
CA SER A 9 3.07 3.64 -14.50
C SER A 9 2.86 2.13 -14.68
N SER A 10 2.07 1.72 -15.67
CA SER A 10 1.82 0.31 -15.97
C SER A 10 3.05 -0.45 -16.45
N LEU A 11 4.00 0.24 -17.09
CA LEU A 11 5.24 -0.36 -17.59
C LEU A 11 6.26 -0.57 -16.47
N TYR A 12 6.33 0.35 -15.50
CA TYR A 12 7.42 0.39 -14.53
C TYR A 12 7.02 -0.02 -13.10
N HIS A 13 5.72 -0.07 -12.76
CA HIS A 13 5.29 -0.29 -11.38
C HIS A 13 4.27 -1.42 -11.23
N LYS A 14 4.63 -2.48 -10.49
CA LYS A 14 3.70 -3.61 -10.20
C LYS A 14 2.39 -3.19 -9.51
N SER A 15 2.39 -2.10 -8.74
CA SER A 15 1.23 -1.61 -7.99
C SER A 15 0.47 -0.47 -8.69
N TRP A 16 0.67 -0.27 -10.00
CA TRP A 16 0.08 0.82 -10.76
C TRP A 16 -1.45 0.86 -10.65
N LYS A 17 -2.14 -0.30 -10.71
CA LYS A 17 -3.62 -0.38 -10.66
C LYS A 17 -4.21 0.21 -9.37
N ARG A 18 -3.66 -0.19 -8.22
CA ARG A 18 -4.09 0.33 -6.91
C ARG A 18 -3.78 1.81 -6.78
N THR A 19 -2.69 2.25 -7.41
CA THR A 19 -2.27 3.66 -7.40
C THR A 19 -3.22 4.50 -8.24
N SER A 20 -3.56 4.06 -9.46
CA SER A 20 -4.50 4.75 -10.34
C SER A 20 -5.90 4.84 -9.73
N GLU A 21 -6.40 3.78 -9.09
CA GLU A 21 -7.69 3.81 -8.40
C GLU A 21 -7.73 4.84 -7.25
N ARG A 22 -6.63 4.92 -6.47
CA ARG A 22 -6.52 5.92 -5.40
C ARG A 22 -6.47 7.33 -5.95
N ILE A 23 -5.65 7.57 -6.96
CA ILE A 23 -5.57 8.87 -7.65
C ILE A 23 -6.96 9.24 -8.19
N LYS A 24 -7.65 8.30 -8.84
CA LYS A 24 -9.01 8.50 -9.35
C LYS A 24 -9.99 8.97 -8.29
N ARG A 25 -9.96 8.35 -7.11
CA ARG A 25 -10.86 8.69 -6.02
C ARG A 25 -10.64 10.10 -5.46
N TYR A 26 -9.38 10.54 -5.34
CA TYR A 26 -9.06 11.79 -4.65
C TYR A 26 -8.91 12.99 -5.59
N LEU A 27 -8.64 12.75 -6.87
CA LEU A 27 -8.38 13.79 -7.87
C LEU A 27 -9.50 13.87 -8.91
N GLU A 28 -10.69 13.37 -8.58
CA GLU A 28 -11.83 13.37 -9.48
C GLU A 28 -12.14 14.78 -9.99
N SER A 29 -12.09 15.76 -9.08
CA SER A 29 -12.29 17.18 -9.36
C SER A 29 -11.28 17.80 -10.31
N LEU A 30 -10.06 17.24 -10.40
CA LEU A 30 -8.98 17.78 -11.24
C LEU A 30 -8.89 17.09 -12.62
N TYR A 31 -9.74 16.11 -12.93
CA TYR A 31 -9.65 15.41 -14.22
C TYR A 31 -10.04 16.26 -15.42
N ASN A 32 -10.97 17.20 -15.24
CA ASN A 32 -11.45 18.07 -16.29
C ASN A 32 -10.61 19.35 -16.43
N THR A 33 -9.71 19.61 -15.48
CA THR A 33 -8.81 20.76 -15.48
C THR A 33 -7.58 20.46 -16.34
N LYS A 34 -7.08 21.45 -17.08
CA LYS A 34 -5.83 21.29 -17.81
C LYS A 34 -4.66 21.16 -16.83
N ILE A 35 -3.66 20.38 -17.19
CA ILE A 35 -2.47 20.15 -16.35
C ILE A 35 -1.76 21.48 -16.03
N SER A 36 -1.76 22.42 -16.98
CA SER A 36 -1.18 23.76 -16.86
C SER A 36 -1.92 24.69 -15.91
N GLU A 37 -3.20 24.42 -15.64
CA GLU A 37 -4.06 25.26 -14.79
C GLU A 37 -4.07 24.77 -13.34
N ILE A 38 -3.49 23.60 -13.05
CA ILE A 38 -3.50 23.03 -11.71
C ILE A 38 -2.44 23.72 -10.86
N THR A 39 -2.92 24.38 -9.81
CA THR A 39 -2.10 25.17 -8.91
C THR A 39 -1.65 24.37 -7.69
N LYS A 40 -0.73 24.95 -6.91
CA LYS A 40 -0.32 24.36 -5.64
C LYS A 40 -1.47 24.35 -4.64
N GLU A 41 -2.31 25.38 -4.68
CA GLU A 41 -3.47 25.61 -3.83
C GLU A 41 -4.51 24.49 -4.02
N ASP A 42 -4.73 24.05 -5.26
CA ASP A 42 -5.64 22.93 -5.57
C ASP A 42 -5.17 21.62 -4.92
N ILE A 43 -3.86 21.34 -4.99
CA ILE A 43 -3.27 20.15 -4.39
C ILE A 43 -3.27 20.25 -2.86
N GLN A 44 -2.99 21.43 -2.32
CA GLN A 44 -3.03 21.70 -0.89
C GLN A 44 -4.43 21.49 -0.33
N LYS A 45 -5.47 21.95 -1.03
CA LYS A 45 -6.87 21.74 -0.63
C LYS A 45 -7.21 20.26 -0.50
N ILE A 46 -6.86 19.43 -1.49
CA ILE A 46 -7.09 17.97 -1.44
C ILE A 46 -6.30 17.34 -0.29
N PHE A 47 -5.06 17.78 -0.09
CA PHE A 47 -4.23 17.31 1.02
C PHE A 47 -4.86 17.64 2.38
N ASP A 48 -5.38 18.86 2.54
CA ASP A 48 -6.00 19.33 3.78
C ASP A 48 -7.34 18.64 4.05
N GLU A 49 -8.15 18.37 3.03
CA GLU A 49 -9.40 17.61 3.15
C GLU A 49 -9.17 16.18 3.69
N ILE A 50 -8.10 15.53 3.25
CA ILE A 50 -7.74 14.18 3.70
C ILE A 50 -7.10 14.22 5.09
N THR A 51 -6.36 15.28 5.36
CA THR A 51 -5.77 15.56 6.67
C THR A 51 -6.85 15.81 7.72
N ALA A 52 -7.92 16.54 7.37
CA ALA A 52 -9.08 16.79 8.24
C ALA A 52 -9.77 15.47 8.64
N ARG A 53 -9.74 14.46 7.77
CA ARG A 53 -10.23 13.10 8.06
C ARG A 53 -9.24 12.23 8.85
N LYS A 54 -8.12 12.80 9.31
CA LYS A 54 -7.02 12.11 10.03
C LYS A 54 -6.35 10.99 9.22
N HIS A 55 -6.39 11.06 7.90
CA HIS A 55 -5.77 10.06 7.01
C HIS A 55 -4.38 10.50 6.54
N TYR A 56 -3.47 10.80 7.48
CA TYR A 56 -2.15 11.38 7.21
C TYR A 56 -1.29 10.57 6.22
N VAL A 57 -1.30 9.24 6.34
CA VAL A 57 -0.56 8.35 5.43
C VAL A 57 -1.11 8.45 4.00
N THR A 58 -2.43 8.52 3.86
CA THR A 58 -3.08 8.66 2.56
C THR A 58 -2.78 10.02 1.92
N ALA A 59 -2.82 11.09 2.71
CA ALA A 59 -2.47 12.44 2.27
C ALA A 59 -1.03 12.48 1.72
N ASN A 60 -0.06 11.92 2.45
CA ASN A 60 1.32 11.81 1.99
C ASN A 60 1.46 10.98 0.71
N ASN A 61 0.76 9.84 0.63
CA ASN A 61 0.79 8.97 -0.55
C ASN A 61 0.30 9.68 -1.80
N ILE A 62 -0.69 10.58 -1.69
CA ILE A 62 -1.17 11.36 -2.84
C ILE A 62 -0.08 12.27 -3.37
N LEU A 63 0.61 13.01 -2.49
CA LEU A 63 1.75 13.84 -2.91
C LEU A 63 2.86 12.99 -3.55
N MET A 64 3.15 11.81 -2.98
CA MET A 64 4.15 10.88 -3.54
C MET A 64 3.77 10.36 -4.93
N ASN A 65 2.48 10.13 -5.17
CA ASN A 65 1.98 9.64 -6.44
C ASN A 65 1.86 10.75 -7.49
N LEU A 66 1.49 11.97 -7.08
CA LEU A 66 1.36 13.13 -7.96
C LEU A 66 2.70 13.70 -8.41
N SER A 67 3.70 13.70 -7.53
CA SER A 67 5.02 14.26 -7.84
C SER A 67 5.63 13.70 -9.16
N PRO A 68 5.70 12.37 -9.39
CA PRO A 68 6.21 11.83 -10.64
C PRO A 68 5.30 12.13 -11.85
N ILE A 69 3.99 12.31 -11.66
CA ILE A 69 3.07 12.71 -12.74
C ILE A 69 3.42 14.09 -13.26
N PHE A 70 3.56 15.05 -12.35
CA PHE A 70 3.90 16.42 -12.72
C PHE A 70 5.34 16.54 -13.19
N ASN A 71 6.28 15.76 -12.65
CA ASN A 71 7.63 15.69 -13.21
C ASN A 71 7.60 15.19 -14.66
N LYS A 72 6.78 14.17 -14.97
CA LYS A 72 6.62 13.72 -16.35
C LYS A 72 5.97 14.79 -17.24
N ALA A 73 5.05 15.59 -16.71
CA ALA A 73 4.47 16.70 -17.44
C ALA A 73 5.49 17.82 -17.73
N ILE A 74 6.45 18.05 -16.83
CA ILE A 74 7.59 18.95 -17.06
C ILE A 74 8.50 18.40 -18.17
N GLU A 75 8.84 17.11 -18.13
CA GLU A 75 9.63 16.47 -19.20
C GLU A 75 8.96 16.59 -20.59
N LEU A 76 7.63 16.64 -20.63
CA LEU A 76 6.85 16.82 -21.85
C LEU A 76 6.65 18.30 -22.24
N GLY A 77 7.20 19.25 -21.48
CA GLY A 77 7.07 20.69 -21.73
C GLY A 77 5.65 21.23 -21.51
N LEU A 78 4.81 20.53 -20.74
CA LEU A 78 3.43 20.96 -20.48
C LEU A 78 3.32 21.99 -19.34
N ILE A 79 4.29 21.97 -18.42
CA ILE A 79 4.39 22.84 -17.25
C ILE A 79 5.86 23.09 -16.92
N ASP A 80 6.16 24.24 -16.32
CA ASP A 80 7.54 24.59 -15.94
C ASP A 80 7.89 24.17 -14.51
N LYS A 81 6.89 24.08 -13.62
CA LYS A 81 7.09 23.84 -12.19
C LYS A 81 6.12 22.78 -11.67
N ASN A 82 6.61 21.94 -10.77
CA ASN A 82 5.78 20.90 -10.14
C ASN A 82 4.91 21.52 -9.03
N PRO A 83 3.57 21.53 -9.15
CA PRO A 83 2.68 22.12 -8.14
C PRO A 83 2.68 21.38 -6.80
N VAL A 84 3.17 20.13 -6.76
CA VAL A 84 3.33 19.35 -5.51
C VAL A 84 4.52 19.87 -4.68
N HIS A 85 5.46 20.57 -5.32
CA HIS A 85 6.68 21.01 -4.68
C HIS A 85 6.40 22.05 -3.58
N GLY A 86 7.04 21.88 -2.42
CA GLY A 86 6.86 22.76 -1.27
C GLY A 86 5.62 22.47 -0.40
N ILE A 87 4.87 21.40 -0.64
CA ILE A 87 3.85 20.89 0.29
C ILE A 87 4.56 19.96 1.30
N LYS A 88 4.53 20.33 2.59
CA LYS A 88 5.17 19.54 3.65
C LYS A 88 4.33 18.30 3.96
N ARG A 89 4.98 17.14 3.94
CA ARG A 89 4.37 15.86 4.32
C ARG A 89 4.17 15.79 5.84
N HIS A 90 3.14 15.07 6.25
CA HIS A 90 2.93 14.73 7.66
C HIS A 90 4.05 13.81 8.16
N LYS A 91 4.47 14.00 9.40
CA LYS A 91 5.39 13.07 10.06
C LYS A 91 4.70 11.71 10.19
N GLN A 92 5.34 10.66 9.70
CA GLN A 92 4.88 9.29 9.87
C GLN A 92 5.64 8.67 11.02
N GLU A 93 4.91 8.16 12.01
CA GLU A 93 5.48 7.32 13.04
C GLU A 93 5.52 5.88 12.53
N SER A 94 6.68 5.24 12.65
CA SER A 94 6.79 3.81 12.34
C SER A 94 5.98 3.03 13.37
N ARG A 95 5.21 2.05 12.90
CA ARG A 95 4.45 1.14 13.77
C ARG A 95 5.36 -0.04 14.12
N ASP A 96 6.42 0.22 14.87
CA ASP A 96 7.40 -0.81 15.24
C ASP A 96 7.01 -1.43 16.58
N ARG A 97 5.84 -2.10 16.60
CA ARG A 97 5.45 -2.97 17.72
C ARG A 97 5.74 -4.41 17.36
N TYR A 98 6.61 -5.04 18.13
CA TYR A 98 6.87 -6.47 18.03
C TYR A 98 5.88 -7.27 18.87
N VAL A 99 5.63 -8.52 18.46
CA VAL A 99 4.82 -9.45 19.24
C VAL A 99 5.61 -9.86 20.48
N THR A 100 5.03 -9.67 21.66
CA THR A 100 5.63 -10.08 22.93
C THR A 100 5.50 -11.59 23.16
N ASN A 101 6.31 -12.14 24.07
CA ASN A 101 6.24 -13.57 24.42
C ASN A 101 4.85 -13.97 24.96
N GLU A 102 4.17 -13.10 25.71
CA GLU A 102 2.82 -13.38 26.21
C GLU A 102 1.76 -13.34 25.10
N GLU A 103 1.89 -12.43 24.14
CA GLU A 103 1.03 -12.41 22.95
C GLU A 103 1.25 -13.64 22.07
N MET A 104 2.50 -14.09 21.94
CA MET A 104 2.82 -15.34 21.25
C MET A 104 2.16 -16.54 21.92
N ARG A 105 2.24 -16.67 23.25
CA ARG A 105 1.58 -17.76 23.98
C ARG A 105 0.06 -17.73 23.78
N ARG A 106 -0.57 -16.56 23.90
CA ARG A 106 -2.01 -16.40 23.67
C ARG A 106 -2.41 -16.75 22.24
N LEU A 107 -1.63 -16.32 21.25
CA LEU A 107 -1.85 -16.68 19.85
C LEU A 107 -1.79 -18.20 19.64
N MET A 108 -0.78 -18.87 20.19
CA MET A 108 -0.63 -20.32 20.08
C MET A 108 -1.77 -21.09 20.77
N ALA A 109 -2.26 -20.61 21.92
CA ALA A 109 -3.40 -21.21 22.62
C ALA A 109 -4.66 -21.17 21.75
N VAL A 110 -5.00 -20.01 21.17
CA VAL A 110 -6.15 -19.87 20.27
C VAL A 110 -6.03 -20.77 19.03
N LEU A 111 -4.83 -20.88 18.45
CA LEU A 111 -4.60 -21.77 17.31
C LEU A 111 -4.80 -23.26 17.67
N LYS A 112 -4.48 -23.66 18.90
CA LYS A 112 -4.68 -25.04 19.40
C LYS A 112 -6.16 -25.33 19.67
N GLU A 113 -6.90 -24.38 20.24
CA GLU A 113 -8.33 -24.54 20.50
C GLU A 113 -9.15 -24.71 19.22
N LYS A 114 -8.84 -23.91 18.18
CA LYS A 114 -9.48 -24.04 16.86
C LYS A 114 -9.26 -25.40 16.21
N GLU A 115 -8.08 -26.01 16.41
CA GLU A 115 -7.76 -27.34 15.89
C GLU A 115 -8.65 -28.44 16.49
N ASN A 116 -9.14 -28.24 17.73
CA ASN A 116 -9.97 -29.21 18.46
C ASN A 116 -11.48 -29.02 18.24
N SER A 117 -11.90 -28.01 17.48
CA SER A 117 -13.31 -27.79 17.17
C SER A 117 -13.82 -28.75 16.08
N GLN A 118 -15.11 -29.09 16.09
CA GLN A 118 -15.75 -29.94 15.06
C GLN A 118 -15.86 -29.20 13.72
N LEU A 119 -14.72 -28.98 13.08
CA LEU A 119 -14.62 -28.37 11.76
C LEU A 119 -14.70 -29.43 10.66
N THR A 120 -15.23 -29.04 9.51
CA THR A 120 -15.15 -29.86 8.29
C THR A 120 -13.70 -30.02 7.83
N GLU A 121 -13.37 -31.06 7.07
CA GLU A 121 -11.99 -31.32 6.61
C GLU A 121 -11.39 -30.16 5.79
N SER A 122 -12.22 -29.44 5.02
CA SER A 122 -11.80 -28.25 4.27
C SER A 122 -11.39 -27.11 5.20
N GLN A 123 -12.15 -26.88 6.28
CA GLN A 123 -11.83 -25.88 7.30
C GLN A 123 -10.57 -26.26 8.08
N LYS A 124 -10.39 -27.54 8.44
CA LYS A 124 -9.17 -28.04 9.10
C LYS A 124 -7.92 -27.79 8.24
N ARG A 125 -8.00 -28.00 6.93
CA ARG A 125 -6.89 -27.73 6.00
C ARG A 125 -6.52 -26.25 5.95
N ALA A 126 -7.50 -25.36 5.94
CA ALA A 126 -7.28 -23.92 5.95
C ALA A 126 -6.61 -23.47 7.26
N GLU A 127 -7.10 -23.96 8.41
CA GLU A 127 -6.53 -23.65 9.73
C GLU A 127 -5.08 -24.15 9.86
N ARG A 128 -4.77 -25.39 9.44
CA ARG A 128 -3.38 -25.89 9.38
C ARG A 128 -2.48 -25.00 8.51
N SER A 129 -2.98 -24.58 7.35
CA SER A 129 -2.22 -23.71 6.44
C SER A 129 -1.96 -22.33 7.06
N GLY A 130 -2.95 -21.76 7.75
CA GLY A 130 -2.82 -20.51 8.48
C GLY A 130 -1.80 -20.60 9.63
N LYS A 131 -1.80 -21.72 10.37
CA LYS A 131 -0.84 -22.01 11.43
C LYS A 131 0.59 -22.11 10.89
N ILE A 132 0.81 -22.89 9.83
CA ILE A 132 2.12 -23.01 9.16
C ILE A 132 2.59 -21.65 8.65
N PHE A 133 1.73 -20.91 7.96
CA PHE A 133 2.05 -19.56 7.46
C PHE A 133 2.47 -18.62 8.59
N THR A 134 1.72 -18.61 9.70
CA THR A 134 2.00 -17.76 10.86
C THR A 134 3.34 -18.14 11.50
N PHE A 135 3.59 -19.45 11.68
CA PHE A 135 4.83 -19.96 12.25
C PHE A 135 6.05 -19.59 11.39
N ILE A 136 5.99 -19.83 10.07
CA ILE A 136 7.07 -19.46 9.15
C ILE A 136 7.28 -17.95 9.15
N SER A 137 6.20 -17.15 9.15
CA SER A 137 6.31 -15.68 9.17
C SER A 137 7.00 -15.17 10.43
N LEU A 138 6.71 -15.76 11.59
CA LEU A 138 7.30 -15.38 12.86
C LEU A 138 8.75 -15.87 13.00
N PHE A 139 9.03 -17.08 12.52
CA PHE A 139 10.36 -17.68 12.60
C PHE A 139 11.37 -17.03 11.62
N THR A 140 10.94 -16.73 10.39
CA THR A 140 11.82 -16.17 9.35
C THR A 140 11.81 -14.65 9.31
N ALA A 141 10.84 -14.00 9.97
CA ALA A 141 10.55 -12.58 9.84
C ALA A 141 10.37 -12.10 8.38
N ALA A 142 10.10 -13.02 7.44
CA ALA A 142 9.98 -12.70 6.03
C ALA A 142 8.64 -12.01 5.72
N ARG A 143 8.63 -11.17 4.68
CA ARG A 143 7.39 -10.52 4.21
C ARG A 143 6.36 -11.59 3.83
N LYS A 144 5.08 -11.35 4.14
CA LYS A 144 3.95 -12.23 3.79
C LYS A 144 4.03 -12.75 2.35
N SER A 145 4.32 -11.87 1.38
CA SER A 145 4.45 -12.25 -0.03
C SER A 145 5.54 -13.28 -0.29
N ASN A 146 6.63 -13.22 0.47
CA ASN A 146 7.76 -14.13 0.33
C ASN A 146 7.41 -15.47 0.96
N VAL A 147 6.82 -15.47 2.15
CA VAL A 147 6.35 -16.69 2.82
C VAL A 147 5.33 -17.44 1.96
N SER A 148 4.34 -16.73 1.40
CA SER A 148 3.37 -17.34 0.47
C SER A 148 3.97 -17.79 -0.85
N GLY A 149 5.14 -17.26 -1.23
CA GLY A 149 5.87 -17.64 -2.44
C GLY A 149 6.89 -18.76 -2.24
N MET A 150 7.12 -19.21 -1.00
CA MET A 150 8.07 -20.29 -0.70
C MET A 150 7.64 -21.58 -1.38
N ARG A 151 8.59 -22.28 -1.99
CA ARG A 151 8.40 -23.58 -2.61
C ARG A 151 9.46 -24.53 -2.06
N CYS A 152 9.07 -25.77 -1.81
CA CYS A 152 10.02 -26.82 -1.47
C CYS A 152 10.71 -27.26 -2.78
N GLU A 153 12.00 -26.99 -2.91
CA GLU A 153 12.84 -27.61 -3.94
C GLU A 153 13.10 -29.05 -3.50
N ARG A 154 12.51 -30.03 -4.21
CA ARG A 154 12.61 -31.44 -3.86
C ARG A 154 13.92 -32.10 -4.34
N ASP A 155 14.79 -31.35 -5.02
CA ASP A 155 15.95 -31.89 -5.75
C ASP A 155 17.30 -31.63 -5.05
N LYS A 156 17.29 -31.28 -3.75
CA LYS A 156 18.51 -31.01 -2.96
C LYS A 156 18.60 -31.82 -1.66
N ILE A 157 17.89 -32.94 -1.57
CA ILE A 157 17.95 -33.89 -0.46
C ILE A 157 18.42 -35.23 -0.99
#